data_AF-A0A7S2N5L6-F1
#
_entry.id   AF-A0A7S2N5L6-F1
#
_cell.length_a   1.000
_cell.length_b   1.000
_cell.length_c   1.000
_cell.angle_alpha   90.00
_cell.angle_beta   90.00
_cell.angle_gamma   90.00
#
_symmetry.space_group_name_H-M   'P 1'
#
loop_
_entity.id
_entity.type
_entity.pdbx_description
1 polymer ?
#
loop_
_entity_poly.entity_id
_entity_poly.type
_entity_poly.pdbx_seq_one_letter_code
_entity_poly.pdbx_strand_id
1 'polypeptide(L)'
;PNIVLFLQDDQDFLNGRDSLRPMPKTLAAIADRGIFADNWFIHTPVCCPSRSEFITGRYFHNIRSPKNTVGGCMHVQTGIKGLEDKVLPNSFAKYMVNERGYTAGWFGKHLNPGIK
;
A
#
# COMPACT_ATOMS: atom_id res chain seq x y z
N PRO A 1 10.19 0.97 -18.28
CA PRO A 1 8.94 0.24 -18.63
C PRO A 1 7.73 0.89 -17.93
N ASN A 2 6.52 0.72 -18.46
CA ASN A 2 5.30 1.15 -17.77
C ASN A 2 5.00 0.19 -16.62
N ILE A 3 4.65 0.72 -15.45
CA ILE A 3 4.31 -0.06 -14.26
C ILE A 3 2.85 0.19 -13.93
N VAL A 4 2.06 -0.88 -13.86
CA VAL A 4 0.67 -0.85 -13.39
C VAL A 4 0.59 -1.72 -12.15
N LEU A 5 0.29 -1.10 -11.01
CA LEU A 5 0.25 -1.76 -9.72
C LEU A 5 -1.19 -1.87 -9.24
N PHE A 6 -1.63 -3.11 -8.99
CA PHE A 6 -2.93 -3.39 -8.39
C PHE A 6 -2.74 -3.76 -6.92
N LEU A 7 -3.52 -3.11 -6.04
CA LEU A 7 -3.56 -3.43 -4.61
C LEU A 7 -5.02 -3.67 -4.21
N GLN A 8 -5.32 -4.91 -3.83
CA GLN A 8 -6.65 -5.30 -3.36
C GLN A 8 -6.81 -5.01 -1.87
N ASP A 9 -8.02 -4.61 -1.48
CA ASP A 9 -8.40 -4.34 -0.09
C ASP A 9 -9.04 -5.60 0.50
N ASP A 10 -8.54 -6.06 1.65
CA ASP A 10 -9.06 -7.21 2.41
C ASP A 10 -9.21 -8.54 1.64
N GLN A 11 -8.50 -8.69 0.51
CA GLN A 11 -8.41 -9.97 -0.20
C GLN A 11 -7.61 -10.97 0.64
N ASP A 12 -8.27 -12.00 1.15
CA ASP A 12 -7.59 -13.12 1.79
C ASP A 12 -6.95 -14.07 0.77
N PHE A 13 -5.96 -14.82 1.25
CA PHE A 13 -5.31 -15.91 0.53
C PHE A 13 -5.34 -17.20 1.35
N LEU A 14 -6.41 -17.42 2.12
CA LEU A 14 -6.54 -18.62 2.97
C LEU A 14 -6.44 -19.92 2.16
N ASN A 15 -6.86 -19.87 0.89
CA ASN A 15 -6.74 -20.98 -0.06
C ASN A 15 -5.64 -20.73 -1.12
N GLY A 16 -4.63 -19.90 -0.80
CA GLY A 16 -3.58 -19.53 -1.74
C GLY A 16 -4.15 -18.96 -3.04
N ARG A 17 -3.63 -19.42 -4.18
CA ARG A 17 -4.06 -19.00 -5.52
C ARG A 17 -5.57 -19.20 -5.77
N ASP A 18 -6.21 -20.13 -5.07
CA ASP A 18 -7.64 -20.40 -5.22
C ASP A 18 -8.55 -19.29 -4.68
N SER A 19 -8.02 -18.33 -3.91
CA SER A 19 -8.77 -17.12 -3.54
C SER A 19 -9.15 -16.28 -4.76
N LEU A 20 -8.42 -16.42 -5.87
CA LEU A 20 -8.65 -15.71 -7.13
C LEU A 20 -9.67 -16.41 -8.05
N ARG A 21 -10.20 -17.60 -7.69
CA ARG A 21 -11.18 -18.35 -8.50
C ARG A 21 -12.39 -17.51 -8.95
N PRO A 22 -12.95 -16.60 -8.14
CA PRO A 22 -14.06 -15.73 -8.58
C PRO A 22 -13.66 -14.70 -9.65
N MET A 23 -12.36 -14.54 -9.95
CA MET A 23 -11.81 -13.60 -10.91
C MET A 23 -11.15 -14.33 -12.10
N PRO A 24 -11.91 -15.09 -12.91
CA PRO A 24 -11.34 -15.93 -13.97
C PRO A 24 -10.58 -15.14 -15.03
N LYS A 25 -10.99 -13.90 -15.32
CA LYS A 25 -10.27 -13.00 -16.24
C LYS A 25 -8.91 -12.59 -15.69
N THR A 26 -8.83 -12.31 -14.38
CA THR A 26 -7.59 -11.94 -13.70
C THR A 26 -6.61 -13.11 -13.68
N LEU A 27 -7.12 -14.33 -13.41
CA LEU A 27 -6.31 -15.55 -13.48
C LEU A 27 -5.68 -15.74 -14.87
N ALA A 28 -6.51 -15.76 -15.92
CA ALA A 28 -6.05 -16.00 -17.28
C ALA A 28 -5.13 -14.91 -17.85
N ALA A 29 -5.33 -13.66 -17.44
CA ALA A 29 -4.58 -12.51 -17.96
C ALA A 29 -3.29 -12.22 -17.18
N ILE A 30 -3.28 -12.45 -15.86
CA ILE A 30 -2.18 -12.07 -14.97
C ILE A 30 -1.55 -13.30 -14.34
N ALA A 31 -2.32 -14.09 -13.59
CA ALA A 31 -1.76 -15.16 -12.78
C ALA A 31 -1.18 -16.33 -13.61
N ASP A 32 -1.78 -16.68 -14.75
CA ASP A 32 -1.32 -17.77 -15.63
C ASP A 32 -0.16 -17.36 -16.56
N ARG A 33 0.09 -16.06 -16.69
CA ARG A 33 1.09 -15.49 -17.62
C ARG A 33 2.26 -14.81 -16.90
N GLY A 34 2.27 -14.89 -15.58
CA GLY A 34 3.24 -14.23 -14.72
C GLY A 34 3.83 -15.18 -13.69
N ILE A 35 4.47 -14.59 -12.68
CA ILE A 35 5.02 -15.31 -11.54
C ILE A 35 4.09 -15.10 -10.34
N PHE A 36 3.81 -16.18 -9.61
CA PHE A 36 3.11 -16.14 -8.34
C PHE A 36 4.12 -16.31 -7.20
N ALA A 37 4.00 -15.49 -6.16
CA ALA A 37 4.82 -15.60 -4.97
C ALA A 37 4.04 -16.34 -3.88
N ASP A 38 4.34 -17.63 -3.67
CA ASP A 38 3.65 -18.46 -2.68
C ASP A 38 3.81 -17.97 -1.24
N ASN A 39 4.89 -17.22 -0.99
CA ASN A 39 5.27 -16.69 0.32
C ASN A 39 5.44 -15.17 0.26
N TRP A 40 4.34 -14.45 0.04
CA TRP A 40 4.29 -12.99 0.08
C TRP A 40 3.54 -12.51 1.33
N PHE A 41 4.25 -11.82 2.23
CA PHE A 41 3.70 -11.42 3.53
C PHE A 41 3.66 -9.90 3.68
N ILE A 42 2.66 -9.41 4.42
CA ILE A 42 2.58 -8.04 4.91
C ILE A 42 3.03 -7.99 6.37
N HIS A 43 3.60 -6.86 6.81
CA HIS A 43 4.11 -6.73 8.19
C HIS A 43 3.00 -6.39 9.18
N THR A 44 2.09 -5.50 8.81
CA THR A 44 0.95 -5.12 9.67
C THR A 44 -0.37 -5.46 8.99
N PRO A 45 -1.23 -6.33 9.56
CA PRO A 45 -2.50 -6.75 8.95
C PRO A 45 -3.63 -5.72 9.18
N VAL A 46 -3.33 -4.45 8.92
CA VAL A 46 -4.25 -3.32 9.11
C VAL A 46 -4.09 -2.36 7.94
N CYS A 47 -5.21 -1.87 7.38
CA CYS A 47 -5.26 -1.08 6.15
C CYS A 47 -4.17 0.02 6.04
N CYS A 48 -4.21 1.09 6.85
CA CYS A 48 -3.26 2.19 6.68
C CYS A 48 -1.81 1.79 6.96
N PRO A 49 -1.51 1.07 8.07
CA PRO A 49 -0.16 0.57 8.31
C PRO A 49 0.37 -0.26 7.13
N SER A 50 -0.38 -1.26 6.67
CA SER A 50 0.00 -2.12 5.55
C SER A 50 0.30 -1.31 4.28
N ARG A 51 -0.60 -0.39 3.90
CA ARG A 51 -0.43 0.46 2.72
C ARG A 51 0.77 1.38 2.85
N SER A 52 0.97 1.99 4.03
CA SER A 52 2.07 2.90 4.27
C SER A 52 3.42 2.18 4.31
N GLU A 53 3.49 0.98 4.88
CA GLU A 53 4.67 0.12 4.82
C GLU A 53 5.00 -0.24 3.37
N PHE A 54 3.99 -0.66 2.60
CA PHE A 54 4.13 -1.05 1.21
C PHE A 54 4.65 0.09 0.31
N ILE A 55 4.06 1.29 0.41
CA ILE A 55 4.45 2.39 -0.49
C ILE A 55 5.75 3.07 -0.11
N THR A 56 6.17 3.00 1.17
CA THR A 56 7.43 3.60 1.63
C THR A 56 8.58 2.61 1.70
N GLY A 57 8.30 1.31 1.76
CA GLY A 57 9.30 0.28 2.09
C GLY A 57 9.80 0.34 3.54
N ARG A 58 9.08 1.02 4.45
CA ARG A 58 9.49 1.22 5.85
C ARG A 58 8.54 0.51 6.81
N TYR A 59 9.09 -0.24 7.76
CA TYR A 59 8.31 -0.89 8.83
C TYR A 59 7.47 0.08 9.66
N PHE A 60 6.37 -0.41 10.23
CA PHE A 60 5.43 0.36 11.05
C PHE A 60 6.10 1.19 12.16
N HIS A 61 7.12 0.66 12.84
CA HIS A 61 7.83 1.39 13.90
C HIS A 61 8.49 2.69 13.42
N ASN A 62 8.79 2.81 12.13
CA ASN A 62 9.39 4.00 11.52
C ASN A 62 8.35 5.03 11.05
N ILE A 63 7.13 4.59 10.76
CA ILE A 63 6.07 5.42 10.16
C ILE A 63 4.90 5.68 11.12
N ARG A 64 4.87 5.03 12.28
CA ARG A 64 3.85 5.24 13.30
C ARG A 64 3.89 6.66 13.85
N SER A 65 2.72 7.15 14.22
CA SER A 65 2.58 8.38 15.00
C SER A 65 3.09 8.18 16.43
N PRO A 66 3.63 9.23 17.08
CA PRO A 66 3.91 9.21 18.51
C PRO A 66 2.64 8.85 19.31
N LYS A 67 2.84 8.24 20.50
CA LYS A 67 1.73 7.91 21.41
C LYS A 67 0.93 9.20 21.73
N ASN A 68 -0.39 9.09 21.75
CA ASN A 68 -1.36 10.17 22.08
C ASN A 68 -1.62 11.23 20.99
N THR A 69 -1.13 11.06 19.76
CA THR A 69 -1.61 11.91 18.65
C THR A 69 -3.03 11.50 18.26
N VAL A 70 -4.03 12.31 18.65
CA VAL A 70 -5.39 12.21 18.11
C VAL A 70 -5.38 12.72 16.67
N GLY A 71 -5.81 11.87 15.73
CA GLY A 71 -5.72 12.09 14.29
C GLY A 71 -4.66 11.18 13.67
N GLY A 72 -5.00 10.54 12.55
CA GLY A 72 -4.18 9.51 11.94
C GLY A 72 -4.88 8.87 10.76
N CYS A 73 -4.13 8.04 10.05
CA CYS A 73 -4.70 6.87 9.38
C CYS A 73 -4.29 5.65 10.22
N MET A 74 -5.14 5.18 11.14
CA MET A 74 -4.88 3.98 11.97
C MET A 74 -3.48 3.96 12.61
N HIS A 75 -3.14 5.01 13.37
CA HIS A 75 -1.83 5.22 14.02
C HIS A 75 -0.62 5.46 13.10
N VAL A 76 -0.81 5.64 11.80
CA VAL A 76 0.27 6.09 10.89
C VAL A 76 0.38 7.62 10.89
N GLN A 77 1.62 8.13 10.87
CA GLN A 77 1.93 9.56 10.87
C GLN A 77 1.84 10.16 9.46
N THR A 78 0.64 10.59 9.06
CA THR A 78 0.35 11.15 7.73
C THR A 78 0.22 12.69 7.76
N GLY A 79 1.20 13.39 8.33
CA GLY A 79 1.24 14.86 8.25
C GLY A 79 0.27 15.61 9.19
N ILE A 80 -0.29 14.93 10.17
CA ILE A 80 -1.41 15.45 10.98
C ILE A 80 -0.93 16.44 12.04
N LYS A 81 -1.71 17.51 12.27
CA LYS A 81 -1.44 18.55 13.27
C LYS A 81 -0.04 19.19 13.14
N GLY A 82 0.45 19.33 11.90
CA GLY A 82 1.77 19.90 11.63
C GLY A 82 2.94 18.96 11.93
N LEU A 83 2.68 17.70 12.30
CA LEU A 83 3.72 16.68 12.33
C LEU A 83 4.20 16.38 10.91
N GLU A 84 5.45 15.96 10.80
CA GLU A 84 6.02 15.50 9.53
C GLU A 84 5.17 14.36 8.93
N ASP A 85 4.89 14.42 7.62
CA ASP A 85 4.34 13.27 6.92
C ASP A 85 5.46 12.26 6.65
N LYS A 86 5.37 11.10 7.30
CA LYS A 86 6.36 10.02 7.15
C LYS A 86 6.07 9.12 5.96
N VAL A 87 4.93 9.29 5.29
CA VAL A 87 4.43 8.38 4.25
C VAL A 87 4.61 8.95 2.85
N LEU A 88 3.85 9.99 2.48
CA LEU A 88 3.85 10.49 1.10
C LEU A 88 5.24 10.97 0.63
N PRO A 89 6.01 11.72 1.45
CA PRO A 89 7.34 12.19 1.06
C PRO A 89 8.37 11.08 0.86
N ASN A 90 8.11 9.88 1.36
CA ASN A 90 8.99 8.71 1.28
C ASN A 90 8.40 7.60 0.37
N SER A 91 7.32 7.89 -0.37
CA SER A 91 6.71 6.90 -1.24
C SER A 91 7.57 6.61 -2.48
N PHE A 92 7.59 5.35 -2.94
CA PHE A 92 8.28 5.00 -4.18
C PHE A 92 7.71 5.77 -5.39
N ALA A 93 6.42 6.14 -5.37
CA ALA A 93 5.79 6.91 -6.43
C ALA A 93 6.43 8.30 -6.59
N LYS A 94 6.73 8.99 -5.48
CA LYS A 94 7.45 10.27 -5.50
C LYS A 94 8.84 10.13 -6.10
N TYR A 95 9.58 9.08 -5.70
CA TYR A 95 10.89 8.78 -6.29
C TYR A 95 10.80 8.58 -7.80
N MET A 96 9.82 7.79 -8.26
CA MET A 96 9.61 7.55 -9.69
C MET A 96 9.32 8.82 -10.48
N VAL A 97 8.48 9.71 -9.95
CA VAL A 97 8.14 10.98 -10.61
C VAL A 97 9.34 11.93 -10.62
N ASN A 98 9.93 12.18 -9.45
CA ASN A 98 10.92 13.24 -9.28
C ASN A 98 12.30 12.87 -9.82
N GLU A 99 12.71 11.60 -9.69
CA GLU A 99 14.07 11.18 -10.00
C GLU A 99 14.16 10.34 -11.28
N ARG A 100 13.05 9.72 -11.69
CA ARG A 100 13.03 8.81 -12.86
C ARG A 100 12.15 9.30 -14.00
N GLY A 101 11.52 10.47 -13.88
CA GLY A 101 10.73 11.09 -14.95
C GLY A 101 9.45 10.35 -15.30
N TYR A 102 8.92 9.52 -14.40
CA TYR A 102 7.65 8.84 -14.62
C TYR A 102 6.47 9.81 -14.45
N THR A 103 5.40 9.58 -15.21
CA THR A 103 4.07 10.11 -14.86
C THR A 103 3.36 9.09 -13.99
N ALA A 104 2.97 9.49 -12.77
CA ALA A 104 2.28 8.62 -11.83
C ALA A 104 0.83 9.06 -11.61
N GLY A 105 -0.06 8.08 -11.45
CA GLY A 105 -1.44 8.27 -11.03
C GLY A 105 -1.82 7.26 -9.97
N TRP A 106 -2.67 7.66 -9.02
CA TRP A 106 -3.24 6.79 -8.00
C TRP A 106 -4.75 6.80 -8.14
N PHE A 107 -5.36 5.62 -8.21
CA PHE A 107 -6.81 5.46 -8.39
C PHE A 107 -7.36 4.54 -7.31
N GLY A 108 -8.47 4.97 -6.69
CA GLY A 108 -9.11 4.24 -5.59
C GLY A 108 -8.59 4.62 -4.20
N LYS A 109 -8.63 3.66 -3.27
CA LYS A 109 -8.32 3.89 -1.84
C LYS A 109 -6.83 4.23 -1.65
N HIS A 110 -6.54 5.38 -1.07
CA HIS A 110 -5.18 5.84 -0.80
C HIS A 110 -4.79 5.56 0.67
N LEU A 111 -5.02 6.53 1.54
CA LEU A 111 -4.99 6.45 2.98
C LEU A 111 -6.31 7.09 3.40
N ASN A 112 -7.00 6.52 4.38
CA ASN A 112 -8.18 7.13 4.97
C ASN A 112 -7.76 7.86 6.26
N PRO A 113 -7.13 9.05 6.19
CA PRO A 113 -7.00 9.85 7.39
C PRO A 113 -8.43 10.18 7.80
N GLY A 114 -8.84 9.75 9.00
CA GLY A 114 -10.16 10.08 9.53
C GLY A 114 -10.43 11.56 9.28
N ILE A 115 -11.60 11.85 8.69
CA ILE A 115 -12.03 13.18 8.26
C ILE A 115 -11.71 14.21 9.35
N LYS A 116 -11.16 15.36 8.95
CA LYS A 116 -10.94 16.52 9.82
C LYS A 116 -12.21 16.93 10.54
#